data_AF-A0A3E1E2M2-F1
#
_entry.id   AF-A0A3E1E2M2-F1
#
_cell.length_a   1.000
_cell.length_b   1.000
_cell.length_c   1.000
_cell.angle_alpha   90.00
_cell.angle_beta   90.00
_cell.angle_gamma   90.00
#
_symmetry.space_group_name_H-M   'P 1'
#
loop_
_entity.id
_entity.type
_entity.pdbx_description
1 polymer ?
#
loop_
_entity_poly.entity_id
_entity_poly.type
_entity_poly.pdbx_seq_one_letter_code
_entity_poly.pdbx_strand_id
1 'polypeptide(L)' 'MSLPKWKVVKTYTDILYHKADGIAKVTINRPAKRNAFRPETVSQMYEAFTDAREDPT' A
#
# COMPACT_ATOMS: atom_id res chain seq x y z
N MET A 1 -3.72 22.02 9.68
CA MET A 1 -3.01 21.17 8.69
C MET A 1 -4.07 20.52 7.80
N SER A 2 -3.96 20.63 6.47
CA SER A 2 -4.86 19.92 5.55
C SER A 2 -4.52 18.43 5.55
N LEU A 3 -5.54 17.57 5.50
CA LEU A 3 -5.33 16.14 5.33
C LEU A 3 -4.85 15.86 3.89
N PRO A 4 -3.89 14.93 3.69
CA PRO A 4 -3.45 14.51 2.36
C PRO A 4 -4.60 13.82 1.60
N LYS A 5 -4.72 14.12 0.30
CA LYS A 5 -5.78 13.57 -0.56
C LYS A 5 -5.38 12.20 -1.10
N TRP A 6 -5.49 11.17 -0.25
CA TRP A 6 -5.17 9.78 -0.60
C TRP A 6 -5.97 9.29 -1.82
N LYS A 7 -5.25 8.86 -2.86
CA LYS A 7 -5.80 8.19 -4.04
C LYS A 7 -5.41 6.73 -4.03
N VAL A 8 -6.36 5.84 -4.33
CA VAL A 8 -6.08 4.41 -4.53
C VAL A 8 -5.26 4.26 -5.81
N VAL A 9 -4.11 3.61 -5.72
CA VAL A 9 -3.24 3.36 -6.88
C VAL A 9 -3.60 2.02 -7.51
N LYS A 10 -3.72 0.98 -6.67
CA LYS A 10 -4.08 -0.38 -7.08
C LYS A 10 -4.78 -1.09 -5.94
N THR A 11 -5.71 -1.98 -6.30
CA THR A 11 -6.43 -2.83 -5.35
C THR A 11 -5.71 -4.16 -5.16
N TYR A 12 -5.64 -4.62 -3.92
CA TYR A 12 -5.04 -5.89 -3.53
C TYR A 12 -5.96 -6.61 -2.54
N THR A 13 -5.72 -7.90 -2.32
CA THR A 13 -6.54 -8.71 -1.40
C THR A 13 -6.11 -8.53 0.06
N ASP A 14 -4.80 -8.47 0.33
CA ASP A 14 -4.24 -8.45 1.69
C ASP A 14 -3.69 -7.08 2.10
N ILE A 15 -3.57 -6.13 1.18
CA ILE A 15 -3.05 -4.77 1.44
C ILE A 15 -3.94 -3.69 0.82
N LEU A 16 -3.81 -2.47 1.33
CA LEU A 16 -4.33 -1.25 0.71
C LEU A 16 -3.15 -0.39 0.26
N TYR A 17 -3.23 0.15 -0.96
CA TYR A 17 -2.16 0.97 -1.52
C TYR A 17 -2.68 2.31 -2.03
N HIS A 18 -2.15 3.39 -1.45
CA HIS A 18 -2.53 4.76 -1.76
C HIS A 18 -1.32 5.65 -1.98
N LYS A 19 -1.49 6.72 -2.76
CA LYS A 19 -0.52 7.82 -2.91
C LYS A 19 -1.20 9.17 -2.66
N ALA A 20 -0.46 10.10 -2.07
CA ALA A 20 -0.83 11.52 -1.95
C ALA A 20 0.41 12.35 -1.72
N ASP A 21 0.53 13.47 -2.44
CA ASP A 21 1.51 14.53 -2.16
C ASP A 21 2.96 14.01 -1.99
N GLY A 22 3.42 13.13 -2.90
CA GLY A 22 4.75 12.51 -2.87
C GLY A 22 4.92 11.39 -1.82
N ILE A 23 3.84 11.00 -1.13
CA ILE A 23 3.86 9.96 -0.10
C ILE A 23 3.10 8.74 -0.58
N ALA A 24 3.77 7.59 -0.61
CA ALA A 24 3.16 6.27 -0.78
C ALA A 24 2.79 5.67 0.59
N LYS A 25 1.56 5.16 0.71
CA LYS A 25 1.05 4.49 1.90
C LYS A 25 0.60 3.08 1.55
N VAL A 26 1.36 2.09 2.05
CA VAL A 26 1.03 0.66 1.99
C VAL A 26 0.54 0.22 3.36
N THR A 27 -0.64 -0.40 3.43
CA THR A 27 -1.26 -0.83 4.70
C THR A 27 -1.64 -2.31 4.60
N ILE A 28 -1.14 -3.15 5.51
CA ILE A 28 -1.61 -4.53 5.59
C ILE A 28 -3.05 -4.53 6.11
N ASN A 29 -3.97 -5.10 5.33
CA ASN A 29 -5.41 -5.09 5.58
C ASN A 29 -5.92 -6.49 5.94
N ARG A 30 -5.32 -7.08 6.98
CA ARG A 30 -5.71 -8.41 7.51
C ARG A 30 -6.04 -8.34 9.00
N PRO A 31 -7.00 -7.50 9.41
CA PRO A 31 -7.28 -7.24 10.82
C PRO A 31 -7.69 -8.52 11.58
N ALA A 32 -8.41 -9.43 10.93
CA ALA A 32 -8.81 -10.72 11.50
C ALA A 32 -7.62 -11.63 11.89
N LYS A 33 -6.42 -11.34 11.37
CA LYS A 33 -5.15 -12.04 11.67
C LYS A 33 -4.13 -11.11 12.34
N ARG A 34 -4.59 -10.01 12.95
CA ARG A 34 -3.73 -8.96 13.54
C ARG A 34 -2.64 -8.47 12.56
N ASN A 35 -2.99 -8.39 11.27
CA ASN A 35 -2.10 -8.01 10.17
C ASN A 35 -0.87 -8.93 9.97
N ALA A 36 -0.95 -10.19 10.40
CA ALA A 36 0.06 -11.19 10.06
C ALA A 36 0.13 -11.38 8.52
N PHE A 37 1.35 -11.41 7.98
CA PHE A 37 1.59 -11.59 6.55
C PHE A 37 1.66 -13.09 6.19
N ARG A 38 1.17 -13.43 5.00
CA ARG A 38 1.39 -14.71 4.31
C ARG A 38 2.20 -14.47 3.03
N PRO A 39 2.66 -15.50 2.30
CA PRO A 39 3.42 -15.29 1.07
C PRO A 39 2.75 -14.31 0.08
N GLU A 40 1.44 -14.42 -0.12
CA GLU A 40 0.67 -13.49 -0.96
C GLU A 40 0.78 -12.03 -0.49
N THR A 41 0.68 -11.78 0.83
CA THR A 41 0.82 -10.43 1.39
C THR A 41 2.21 -9.84 1.08
N VAL A 42 3.26 -10.65 1.18
CA VAL A 42 4.63 -10.23 0.89
C VAL A 42 4.81 -9.90 -0.59
N SER A 43 4.28 -10.73 -1.49
CA SER A 43 4.31 -10.45 -2.94
C SER A 43 3.58 -9.17 -3.30
N GLN A 44 2.42 -8.92 -2.70
CA GLN A 44 1.66 -7.68 -2.94
C GLN A 44 2.40 -6.45 -2.41
N MET A 45 3.03 -6.56 -1.23
CA MET A 45 3.88 -5.49 -0.69
C MET A 45 5.08 -5.23 -1.61
N TYR A 46 5.72 -6.28 -2.13
CA TYR A 46 6.83 -6.15 -3.08
C TYR A 46 6.42 -5.39 -4.34
N GLU A 47 5.27 -5.73 -4.94
CA GLU A 47 4.72 -4.99 -6.08
C GLU A 47 4.44 -3.51 -5.74
N ALA A 48 3.78 -3.25 -4.61
CA ALA A 48 3.45 -1.89 -4.19
C ALA A 48 4.70 -1.05 -3.90
N PHE A 49 5.73 -1.63 -3.28
CA PHE A 49 6.99 -0.94 -3.03
C PHE A 49 7.82 -0.74 -4.29
N THR A 50 7.77 -1.68 -5.24
CA THR A 50 8.41 -1.49 -6.55
C THR A 50 7.76 -0.32 -7.29
N ASP A 51 6.43 -0.28 -7.35
CA ASP A 51 5.69 0.86 -7.93
C ASP A 51 5.99 2.19 -7.21
N ALA A 52 6.11 2.18 -5.89
CA ALA A 52 6.48 3.37 -5.14
C ALA A 52 7.93 3.82 -5.43
N ARG A 53 8.85 2.88 -5.67
CA ARG A 53 10.26 3.17 -5.97
C ARG A 53 10.46 3.74 -7.37
N GLU A 54 9.74 3.20 -8.35
CA GLU A 54 9.84 3.63 -9.74
C GLU A 54 9.02 4.90 -10.04
N ASP A 55 8.20 5.37 -9.10
CA ASP A 55 7.43 6.60 -9.25
C ASP A 55 8.30 7.84 -9.04
N PRO A 56 8.48 8.70 -10.05
CA PRO A 56 9.29 9.92 -9.92
C PRO A 56 8.52 11.11 -9.34
N THR A 57 7.24 10.94 -8.98
CA THR A 57 6.33 12.02 -8.58
C THR A 57 6.16 12.21 -7.07
#